data_AF-A0A401HPK4-F1
#
_entry.id   AF-A0A401HPK4-F1
#
_cell.length_a   1.000
_cell.length_b   1.000
_cell.length_c   1.000
_cell.angle_alpha   90.00
_cell.angle_beta   90.00
_cell.angle_gamma   90.00
#
_symmetry.space_group_name_H-M   'P 1'
#
loop_
_entity.id
_entity.type
_entity.pdbx_description
1 polymer ?
#
loop_
_entity_poly.entity_id
_entity_poly.type
_entity_poly.pdbx_seq_one_letter_code
_entity_poly.pdbx_strand_id
1 'polypeptide(L)'
;MRVKYRMRIPGDEVVYRSLKVDDVDEGLVIETSYQKKYNMLELYVETDSIGSLKNVLNDYFKNYEMSLKILKLVRERYKGDSQ
;
A
#
# COMPACT_ATOMS: atom_id res chain seq x y z
N MET A 1 -22.84 1.81 11.67
CA MET A 1 -21.63 2.11 12.45
C MET A 1 -20.46 2.06 11.49
N ARG A 2 -19.63 3.11 11.42
CA ARG A 2 -18.45 3.11 10.53
C ARG A 2 -17.22 2.59 11.25
N VAL A 3 -16.53 1.65 10.63
CA VAL A 3 -15.22 1.16 11.06
C VAL A 3 -14.16 2.04 10.42
N LYS A 4 -13.24 2.55 11.23
CA LYS A 4 -12.08 3.33 10.78
C LYS A 4 -10.82 2.58 11.12
N TYR A 5 -9.95 2.39 10.13
CA TYR A 5 -8.69 1.69 10.29
C TYR A 5 -7.56 2.53 9.70
N ARG A 6 -6.42 2.54 10.39
CA ARG A 6 -5.22 3.23 9.95
C ARG A 6 -4.01 2.37 10.24
N MET A 7 -3.15 2.23 9.26
CA MET A 7 -1.91 1.45 9.38
C MET A 7 -0.75 2.23 8.79
N ARG A 8 0.43 2.05 9.39
CA ARG A 8 1.70 2.55 8.88
C ARG A 8 2.67 1.40 8.70
N ILE A 9 3.25 1.30 7.51
CA ILE A 9 4.27 0.30 7.19
C ILE A 9 5.49 0.97 6.55
N PRO A 10 6.71 0.41 6.71
CA PRO A 10 7.86 0.86 5.96
C PRO A 10 7.58 0.78 4.45
N GLY A 11 8.10 1.74 3.69
CA GLY A 11 8.03 1.72 2.24
C GLY A 11 8.80 2.87 1.64
N ASP A 12 9.22 2.73 0.39
CA ASP A 12 9.84 3.82 -0.35
C ASP A 12 8.82 4.50 -1.28
N GLU A 13 9.24 5.61 -1.89
CA GLU A 13 8.39 6.39 -2.81
C GLU A 13 7.94 5.55 -4.03
N VAL A 14 8.72 4.54 -4.42
CA VAL A 14 8.39 3.68 -5.56
C VAL A 14 7.28 2.70 -5.19
N VAL A 15 7.39 2.06 -4.01
CA VAL A 15 6.31 1.24 -3.45
C VAL A 15 5.05 2.08 -3.26
N TYR A 16 5.17 3.31 -2.72
CA TYR A 16 4.04 4.22 -2.60
C TYR A 16 3.32 4.43 -3.94
N ARG A 17 4.06 4.83 -4.98
CA ARG A 17 3.48 5.11 -6.29
C ARG A 17 2.76 3.90 -6.89
N SER A 18 3.22 2.68 -6.58
CA SER A 18 2.56 1.44 -7.03
C SER A 18 1.29 1.08 -6.24
N LEU A 19 1.15 1.58 -5.01
CA LEU A 19 0.02 1.29 -4.11
C LEU A 19 -0.92 2.48 -3.93
N LYS A 20 -0.62 3.61 -4.58
CA LYS A 20 -1.42 4.82 -4.44
C LYS A 20 -2.82 4.53 -4.96
N VAL A 21 -3.77 4.53 -4.05
CA VAL A 21 -5.20 4.45 -4.32
C VAL A 21 -5.85 5.55 -3.51
N ASP A 22 -6.69 6.32 -4.17
CA ASP A 22 -7.58 7.31 -3.58
C ASP A 22 -8.97 6.94 -4.14
N ASP A 23 -9.73 6.14 -3.40
CA ASP A 23 -11.04 5.64 -3.82
C ASP A 23 -12.09 5.94 -2.77
N VAL A 24 -13.19 6.55 -3.21
CA VAL A 24 -14.26 7.06 -2.36
C VAL A 24 -15.59 6.71 -3.02
N ASP A 25 -16.32 5.79 -2.39
CA ASP A 25 -17.67 5.38 -2.77
C ASP A 25 -18.60 5.43 -1.54
N GLU A 26 -19.91 5.31 -1.76
CA GLU A 26 -20.90 5.28 -0.68
C GLU A 26 -20.62 4.12 0.29
N GLY A 27 -19.98 4.44 1.43
CA GLY A 27 -19.69 3.48 2.50
C GLY A 27 -18.28 2.87 2.45
N LEU A 28 -17.39 3.34 1.57
CA LEU A 28 -15.98 2.94 1.51
C LEU A 28 -15.08 4.12 1.14
N VAL A 29 -14.07 4.38 1.97
CA VAL A 29 -12.98 5.32 1.71
C VAL A 29 -11.68 4.57 1.86
N ILE A 30 -10.79 4.65 0.87
CA ILE A 30 -9.44 4.10 0.91
C ILE A 30 -8.48 5.20 0.46
N GLU A 31 -7.54 5.54 1.33
CA GLU A 31 -6.50 6.53 1.04
C GLU A 31 -5.12 5.96 1.35
N THR A 32 -4.20 6.09 0.40
CA THR A 32 -2.78 5.77 0.60
C THR A 32 -1.96 7.05 0.55
N SER A 33 -1.13 7.29 1.56
CA SER A 33 -0.21 8.42 1.61
C SER A 33 1.23 7.99 1.95
N TYR A 34 2.18 8.87 1.67
CA TYR A 34 3.60 8.61 1.90
C TYR A 34 4.27 9.72 2.71
N GLN A 35 4.89 9.33 3.82
CA GLN A 35 5.65 10.22 4.68
C GLN A 35 7.15 10.14 4.34
N LYS A 36 7.57 10.95 3.37
CA LYS A 36 8.95 10.97 2.84
C LYS A 36 10.03 11.14 3.91
N LYS A 37 9.77 11.89 4.99
CA LYS A 37 10.71 12.09 6.10
C LYS A 37 11.07 10.78 6.83
N TYR A 38 10.13 9.83 6.89
CA TYR A 38 10.26 8.61 7.68
C TYR A 38 10.30 7.35 6.82
N ASN A 39 10.16 7.47 5.50
CA ASN A 39 10.00 6.34 4.57
C ASN A 39 8.88 5.38 5.03
N MET A 40 7.71 5.96 5.32
CA MET A 40 6.53 5.22 5.78
C MET A 40 5.36 5.44 4.84
N LEU A 41 4.69 4.35 4.49
CA LEU A 41 3.39 4.34 3.84
C LEU A 41 2.31 4.36 4.90
N GLU A 42 1.26 5.14 4.69
CA GLU A 42 0.08 5.17 5.53
C GLU A 42 -1.15 4.79 4.70
N LEU A 43 -1.86 3.77 5.15
CA LEU A 43 -3.16 3.36 4.61
C LEU A 43 -4.24 3.81 5.60
N TYR A 44 -5.25 4.51 5.10
CA TYR A 44 -6.47 4.82 5.81
C TYR A 44 -7.64 4.13 5.11
N VAL A 45 -8.50 3.48 5.90
CA VAL A 45 -9.72 2.84 5.43
C VAL A 45 -10.87 3.25 6.33
N GLU A 46 -11.95 3.77 5.75
CA GLU A 46 -13.24 3.95 6.43
C GLU A 46 -14.30 3.13 5.70
N THR A 47 -15.05 2.30 6.42
CA THR A 47 -16.07 1.47 5.80
C THR A 47 -17.21 1.13 6.74
N ASP A 48 -18.38 0.81 6.19
CA ASP A 48 -19.57 0.43 6.96
C ASP A 48 -19.54 -1.04 7.42
N SER A 49 -18.58 -1.86 6.98
CA SER A 49 -18.51 -3.28 7.34
C SER A 49 -17.09 -3.82 7.61
N ILE A 50 -16.98 -4.75 8.57
CA ILE A 50 -15.74 -5.47 8.88
C ILE A 50 -15.30 -6.36 7.69
N GLY A 51 -16.26 -6.90 6.93
CA GLY A 51 -15.98 -7.72 5.74
C GLY A 51 -15.26 -6.92 4.66
N SER A 52 -15.74 -5.71 4.36
CA SER A 52 -15.11 -4.78 3.43
C SER A 52 -13.70 -4.41 3.87
N LEU A 53 -13.51 -4.10 5.16
CA LEU A 53 -12.17 -3.81 5.71
C LEU A 53 -11.22 -5.00 5.48
N LYS A 54 -11.66 -6.23 5.77
CA LYS A 54 -10.84 -7.44 5.57
C LYS A 54 -10.41 -7.60 4.11
N ASN A 55 -11.32 -7.35 3.17
CA ASN A 55 -11.02 -7.44 1.73
C ASN A 55 -10.00 -6.39 1.31
N VAL A 56 -10.21 -5.13 1.70
CA VAL A 56 -9.27 -4.03 1.40
C VAL A 56 -7.88 -4.32 1.94
N LEU A 57 -7.76 -4.78 3.20
CA LEU A 57 -6.47 -5.12 3.78
C LEU A 57 -5.80 -6.29 3.05
N ASN A 58 -6.55 -7.34 2.73
CA ASN A 58 -6.00 -8.49 1.99
C ASN A 58 -5.43 -8.07 0.64
N ASP A 59 -6.16 -7.25 -0.11
CA ASP A 59 -5.72 -6.82 -1.45
C ASP A 59 -4.56 -5.84 -1.37
N TYR A 60 -4.59 -4.91 -0.40
CA TYR A 60 -3.49 -3.98 -0.15
C TYR A 60 -2.19 -4.72 0.19
N PHE A 61 -2.23 -5.73 1.08
CA PHE A 61 -1.03 -6.49 1.45
C PHE A 61 -0.48 -7.33 0.29
N LYS A 62 -1.35 -7.97 -0.51
CA LYS A 62 -0.92 -8.69 -1.73
C LYS A 62 -0.18 -7.76 -2.68
N ASN A 63 -0.74 -6.56 -2.93
CA ASN A 63 -0.12 -5.58 -3.80
C ASN A 63 1.21 -5.08 -3.23
N TYR A 64 1.27 -4.81 -1.92
CA TYR A 64 2.50 -4.39 -1.25
C TYR A 64 3.62 -5.43 -1.39
N GLU A 65 3.34 -6.71 -1.13
CA GLU A 65 4.31 -7.78 -1.30
C GLU A 65 4.78 -7.93 -2.75
N MET A 66 3.86 -7.79 -3.71
CA MET A 66 4.18 -7.86 -5.13
C MET A 66 5.12 -6.72 -5.54
N SER A 67 4.85 -5.49 -5.10
CA SER A 67 5.72 -4.33 -5.36
C SER A 67 7.12 -4.53 -4.79
N LEU A 68 7.25 -5.08 -3.58
CA LEU A 68 8.56 -5.41 -3.00
C LEU A 68 9.32 -6.47 -3.81
N LYS A 69 8.62 -7.52 -4.26
CA LYS A 69 9.21 -8.58 -5.09
C LYS A 69 9.72 -8.04 -6.42
N ILE A 70 8.92 -7.19 -7.10
CA ILE A 70 9.31 -6.55 -8.35
C ILE A 70 10.55 -5.67 -8.14
N LEU A 71 10.57 -4.84 -7.09
CA LEU A 71 11.72 -3.99 -6.77
C LEU A 71 12.98 -4.80 -6.52
N LYS A 72 12.87 -5.94 -5.83
CA LYS A 72 13.99 -6.85 -5.62
C LYS A 72 14.53 -7.40 -6.94
N LEU A 73 13.67 -7.91 -7.82
CA LEU A 73 14.06 -8.44 -9.13
C LEU A 73 14.74 -7.38 -10.00
N VAL A 74 14.20 -6.17 -10.03
CA VAL A 74 14.79 -5.05 -10.78
C VAL A 74 16.18 -4.71 -10.24
N ARG A 75 16.34 -4.60 -8.91
CA ARG A 75 17.63 -4.32 -8.27
C ARG A 75 18.67 -5.43 -8.51
N GLU A 76 18.26 -6.69 -8.52
CA GLU A 76 19.15 -7.83 -8.80
C GLU A 76 19.62 -7.84 -10.25
N ARG A 77 18.73 -7.56 -11.21
CA ARG A 77 19.07 -7.51 -12.63
C ARG A 77 20.11 -6.41 -12.94
N TYR A 78 19.93 -5.21 -12.37
CA TYR A 78 20.90 -4.12 -12.54
C TYR A 78 22.29 -4.41 -11.95
N LYS A 79 22.39 -5.28 -10.94
CA LYS A 79 23.69 -5.71 -10.40
C LYS A 79 24.41 -6.72 -11.30
N GLY A 80 23.67 -7.48 -12.11
CA GLY A 80 24.22 -8.45 -13.06
C GLY A 80 24.77 -7.81 -14.34
N ASP A 81 24.21 -6.67 -14.77
CA ASP A 81 24.64 -5.95 -15.98
C ASP A 81 25.87 -5.04 -15.78
N SER A 82 26.44 -5.03 -14.56
CA SER A 82 27.62 -4.22 -14.20
C SER A 82 28.91 -5.04 -14.06
N GLN A 83 28.94 -6.29 -14.56
CA GLN A 83 30.12 -7.17 -14.57
C GLN A 83 30.64 -7.40 -15.98
#